data_AF-A0A4V1UR67-F1
#
_entry.id   AF-A0A4V1UR67-F1
#
_cell.length_a   1.000
_cell.length_b   1.000
_cell.length_c   1.000
_cell.angle_alpha   90.00
_cell.angle_beta   90.00
_cell.angle_gamma   90.00
#
_symmetry.space_group_name_H-M   'P 1'
#
loop_
_entity.id
_entity.type
_entity.pdbx_description
1 polymer ?
#
loop_
_entity_poly.entity_id
_entity_poly.type
_entity_poly.pdbx_seq_one_letter_code
_entity_poly.pdbx_strand_id
1 'polypeptide(L)'
;MASALACSLVEEYSIARDALNEVESDLGSISALLADIADAIVDDPDSLAPDQLQQWPSYEALRAMIRSRKHYHDVMQATWSRMTDKERRRVGRLPPFGAFDPSRPLI
;
A
#
# COMPACT_ATOMS: atom_id res chain seq x y z
N MET A 1 3.20 35.08 2.71
CA MET A 1 3.70 34.36 3.91
C MET A 1 2.96 33.04 3.98
N ALA A 2 3.56 31.96 3.50
CA ALA A 2 2.95 30.63 3.53
C ALA A 2 3.06 30.09 4.94
N SER A 3 1.93 29.99 5.66
CA SER A 3 1.88 29.27 6.92
C SER A 3 2.04 27.79 6.59
N ALA A 4 3.17 27.20 6.95
CA ALA A 4 3.31 25.75 6.99
C ALA A 4 2.32 25.26 8.04
N LEU A 5 1.13 24.84 7.59
CA LEU A 5 0.15 24.19 8.45
C LEU A 5 0.84 22.94 8.99
N ALA A 6 1.23 22.98 10.26
CA ALA A 6 1.70 21.81 10.95
C ALA A 6 0.55 20.79 10.94
N CYS A 7 0.65 19.76 10.10
CA CYS A 7 -0.27 18.63 10.14
C CYS A 7 -0.18 17.99 11.52
N SER A 8 -1.33 17.63 12.08
CA SER A 8 -1.35 16.86 13.32
C SER A 8 -0.80 15.45 13.07
N LEU A 9 -0.25 14.81 14.12
CA LEU A 9 0.20 13.41 14.02
C LEU A 9 -0.94 12.46 13.57
N VAL A 10 -2.19 12.79 13.93
CA VAL A 10 -3.37 12.03 13.48
C VAL A 10 -3.58 12.15 11.97
N GLU A 11 -3.39 13.33 11.40
CA GLU A 11 -3.51 13.56 9.95
C GLU A 11 -2.34 12.92 9.20
N GLU A 12 -1.10 13.10 9.68
CA GLU A 12 0.08 12.46 9.08
C GLU A 12 -0.07 10.93 9.03
N TYR A 13 -0.55 10.33 10.13
CA TYR A 13 -0.83 8.89 10.18
C TYR A 13 -1.93 8.49 9.19
N SER A 14 -3.02 9.27 9.11
CA SER A 14 -4.16 8.94 8.24
C SER A 14 -3.78 9.04 6.76
N ILE A 15 -3.02 10.07 6.38
CA ILE A 15 -2.49 10.23 5.02
C ILE A 15 -1.58 9.06 4.65
N ALA A 16 -0.64 8.71 5.53
CA ALA A 16 0.28 7.60 5.29
C ALA A 16 -0.47 6.25 5.21
N ARG A 17 -1.50 6.05 6.04
CA ARG A 17 -2.37 4.87 5.98
C ARG A 17 -3.10 4.77 4.64
N ASP A 18 -3.74 5.84 4.21
CA ASP A 18 -4.56 5.82 3.01
C ASP A 18 -3.67 5.61 1.76
N ALA A 19 -2.50 6.25 1.71
CA ALA A 19 -1.50 6.03 0.67
C ALA A 19 -0.90 4.61 0.70
N LEU A 20 -0.65 4.05 1.89
CA LEU A 20 -0.21 2.67 2.03
C LEU A 20 -1.25 1.70 1.47
N ASN A 21 -2.53 1.90 1.81
CA ASN A 21 -3.64 1.07 1.36
C ASN A 21 -3.81 1.12 -0.17
N GLU A 22 -3.64 2.30 -0.78
CA GLU A 22 -3.65 2.45 -2.25
C GLU A 22 -2.53 1.63 -2.90
N VAL A 23 -1.28 1.79 -2.42
CA VAL A 23 -0.14 1.03 -2.95
C VAL A 23 -0.31 -0.48 -2.77
N GLU A 24 -0.87 -0.93 -1.64
CA GLU A 24 -1.15 -2.36 -1.40
C GLU A 24 -2.25 -2.90 -2.31
N SER A 25 -3.28 -2.10 -2.61
CA SER A 25 -4.32 -2.45 -3.58
C SER A 25 -3.75 -2.60 -4.99
N ASP A 26 -2.88 -1.69 -5.42
CA ASP A 26 -2.23 -1.75 -6.73
C ASP A 26 -1.32 -2.99 -6.84
N LEU A 27 -0.49 -3.24 -5.82
CA LEU A 27 0.36 -4.42 -5.75
C LEU A 27 -0.46 -5.71 -5.77
N GLY A 28 -1.59 -5.75 -5.06
CA GLY A 28 -2.52 -6.88 -5.07
C GLY A 28 -3.11 -7.13 -6.46
N SER A 29 -3.53 -6.08 -7.15
CA SER A 29 -4.07 -6.16 -8.51
C SER A 29 -3.03 -6.67 -9.52
N ILE A 30 -1.80 -6.19 -9.40
CA ILE A 30 -0.67 -6.69 -10.20
C ILE A 30 -0.39 -8.16 -9.89
N SER A 31 -0.38 -8.54 -8.62
CA SER A 31 -0.15 -9.93 -8.22
C SER A 31 -1.20 -10.87 -8.80
N ALA A 32 -2.47 -10.45 -8.83
CA ALA A 32 -3.56 -11.21 -9.45
C ALA A 32 -3.34 -11.34 -10.96
N LEU A 33 -3.04 -10.23 -11.66
CA LEU A 33 -2.75 -10.25 -13.09
C LEU A 33 -1.60 -11.19 -13.44
N LEU A 34 -0.52 -11.17 -12.66
CA LEU A 34 0.63 -12.06 -12.88
C LEU A 34 0.28 -13.53 -12.65
N ALA A 35 -0.61 -13.83 -11.71
CA ALA A 35 -1.09 -15.19 -11.49
C ALA A 35 -1.95 -15.67 -12.68
N ASP A 36 -2.91 -14.84 -13.11
CA ASP A 36 -3.79 -15.16 -14.24
C ASP A 36 -2.99 -15.42 -15.52
N ILE A 37 -1.95 -14.62 -15.78
CA ILE A 37 -1.05 -14.83 -16.93
C ILE A 37 -0.23 -16.11 -16.78
N ALA A 38 0.29 -16.39 -15.57
CA ALA A 38 1.04 -17.61 -15.31
C ALA A 38 0.19 -18.86 -15.55
N ASP A 39 -1.08 -18.84 -15.12
CA ASP A 39 -2.03 -19.92 -15.35
C ASP A 39 -2.35 -20.05 -16.85
N ALA A 40 -2.60 -18.95 -17.55
CA ALA A 40 -2.86 -18.97 -19.00
C ALA A 40 -1.68 -19.53 -19.83
N ILE A 41 -0.43 -19.25 -19.43
CA ILE A 41 0.76 -19.83 -20.10
C ILE A 41 0.76 -21.36 -20.01
N VAL A 42 0.26 -21.92 -18.91
CA VAL A 42 0.26 -23.37 -18.67
C VAL A 42 -0.95 -24.03 -19.32
N ASP A 43 -2.13 -23.43 -19.22
CA ASP A 43 -3.40 -24.06 -19.57
C ASP A 43 -3.81 -23.81 -21.04
N ASP A 44 -3.60 -22.60 -21.57
CA ASP A 44 -3.95 -22.23 -22.94
C ASP A 44 -3.08 -21.06 -23.44
N PRO A 45 -1.85 -21.33 -23.90
CA PRO A 45 -0.92 -20.28 -24.29
C PRO A 45 -1.38 -19.47 -25.51
N ASP A 46 -2.28 -20.02 -26.34
CA ASP A 46 -2.85 -19.32 -27.50
C ASP A 46 -3.89 -18.27 -27.08
N SER A 47 -4.40 -18.34 -25.84
CA SER A 47 -5.34 -17.36 -25.27
C SER A 47 -4.68 -16.05 -24.81
N LEU A 48 -3.34 -16.01 -24.72
CA LEU A 48 -2.58 -14.84 -24.28
C LEU A 48 -2.68 -13.72 -25.33
N ALA A 49 -3.64 -12.82 -25.15
CA ALA A 49 -3.76 -11.66 -26.02
C ALA A 49 -2.58 -10.70 -25.80
N PRO A 50 -2.02 -10.08 -26.86
CA PRO A 50 -0.94 -9.10 -26.74
C PRO A 50 -1.25 -7.96 -25.77
N ASP A 51 -2.54 -7.57 -25.68
CA ASP A 51 -3.02 -6.50 -24.82
C ASP A 51 -2.94 -6.85 -23.32
N GLN A 52 -3.02 -8.14 -22.95
CA GLN A 52 -2.83 -8.59 -21.58
C GLN A 52 -1.36 -8.49 -21.15
N LEU A 53 -0.45 -8.80 -22.07
CA LEU A 53 1.00 -8.69 -21.82
C LEU A 53 1.47 -7.23 -21.75
N GLN A 54 0.78 -6.30 -22.42
CA GLN A 54 1.09 -4.86 -22.33
C GLN A 54 0.74 -4.24 -20.98
N GLN A 55 -0.16 -4.86 -20.20
CA GLN A 55 -0.50 -4.40 -18.85
C GLN A 55 0.56 -4.80 -17.80
N TRP A 56 1.61 -5.50 -18.23
CA TRP A 56 2.69 -5.92 -17.34
C TRP A 56 3.46 -4.70 -16.79
N PRO A 57 3.53 -4.53 -15.46
CA PRO A 57 4.24 -3.40 -14.87
C PRO A 57 5.74 -3.54 -15.09
N SER A 58 6.40 -2.46 -15.51
CA SER A 58 7.85 -2.48 -15.66
C SER A 58 8.54 -2.77 -14.32
N TYR A 59 9.75 -3.35 -14.38
CA TYR A 59 10.55 -3.59 -13.18
C TYR A 59 10.76 -2.32 -12.33
N GLU A 60 10.98 -1.18 -12.99
CA GLU A 60 11.14 0.10 -12.29
C GLU A 60 9.83 0.56 -11.63
N ALA A 61 8.67 0.33 -12.26
CA ALA A 61 7.36 0.62 -11.66
C ALA A 61 7.13 -0.24 -10.41
N LEU A 62 7.37 -1.55 -10.50
CA LEU A 62 7.30 -2.47 -9.34
C LEU A 62 8.23 -2.02 -8.21
N ARG A 63 9.48 -1.68 -8.54
CA ARG A 63 10.45 -1.21 -7.56
C ARG A 63 10.06 0.13 -6.94
N ALA A 64 9.42 1.02 -7.69
CA ALA A 64 8.86 2.26 -7.17
C ALA A 64 7.73 1.97 -6.17
N MET A 65 6.77 1.10 -6.53
CA MET A 65 5.67 0.71 -5.65
C MET A 65 6.16 0.06 -4.34
N ILE A 66 7.12 -0.86 -4.41
CA ILE A 66 7.72 -1.49 -3.22
C ILE A 66 8.38 -0.45 -2.31
N ARG A 67 9.09 0.53 -2.89
CA ARG A 67 9.68 1.63 -2.12
C ARG A 67 8.62 2.52 -1.49
N SER A 68 7.57 2.87 -2.22
CA SER A 68 6.44 3.65 -1.70
C SER A 68 5.75 2.93 -0.55
N ARG A 69 5.48 1.62 -0.70
CA ARG A 69 4.91 0.79 0.36
C ARG A 69 5.74 0.86 1.63
N LYS A 70 7.06 0.62 1.52
CA LYS A 70 7.98 0.71 2.65
C LYS A 70 7.98 2.11 3.27
N HIS A 71 8.04 3.15 2.44
CA HIS A 71 8.06 4.53 2.89
C HIS A 71 6.83 4.87 3.74
N TYR A 72 5.61 4.59 3.24
CA TYR A 72 4.39 4.91 3.98
C TYR A 72 4.25 4.09 5.26
N HIS A 73 4.65 2.81 5.22
CA HIS A 73 4.70 1.99 6.43
C HIS A 73 5.65 2.58 7.49
N ASP A 74 6.86 2.98 7.10
CA ASP A 74 7.84 3.60 8.01
C ASP A 74 7.32 4.93 8.58
N VAL A 75 6.66 5.75 7.77
CA VAL A 75 5.99 6.98 8.23
C VAL A 75 4.91 6.67 9.25
N MET A 76 4.00 5.73 8.94
CA MET A 76 2.95 5.32 9.88
C MET A 76 3.51 4.86 11.22
N GLN A 77 4.56 4.03 11.20
CA GLN A 77 5.20 3.52 12.41
C GLN A 77 5.87 4.64 13.22
N ALA A 78 6.56 5.55 12.55
CA ALA A 78 7.19 6.71 13.19
C ALA A 78 6.14 7.62 13.84
N THR A 79 5.05 7.91 13.14
CA THR A 79 3.97 8.77 13.64
C THR A 79 3.24 8.10 14.81
N TRP A 80 2.90 6.82 14.70
CA TRP A 80 2.27 6.03 15.76
C TRP A 80 3.09 6.02 17.07
N SER A 81 4.42 5.93 16.97
CA SER A 81 5.31 5.94 18.12
C SER A 81 5.28 7.26 18.90
N ARG A 82 4.92 8.36 18.23
CA ARG A 82 4.87 9.73 18.78
C ARG A 82 3.47 10.12 19.26
N MET A 83 2.45 9.37 18.89
CA MET A 83 1.06 9.64 19.29
C MET A 83 0.78 9.21 20.72
N THR A 84 -0.02 10.02 21.42
CA THR A 84 -0.62 9.65 22.71
C THR A 84 -1.74 8.62 22.53
N ASP A 85 -2.10 7.90 23.60
CA ASP A 85 -3.21 6.95 23.55
C ASP A 85 -4.55 7.58 23.16
N LYS A 86 -4.75 8.86 23.51
CA LYS A 86 -5.95 9.62 23.09
C LYS A 86 -5.97 9.81 21.58
N GLU A 87 -4.83 10.10 20.96
CA GLU A 87 -4.71 10.30 19.52
C GLU A 87 -4.77 8.97 18.76
N ARG A 88 -4.18 7.90 19.29
CA ARG A 88 -4.26 6.54 18.73
C ARG A 88 -5.70 6.02 18.63
N ARG A 89 -6.59 6.44 19.54
CA ARG A 89 -8.03 6.12 19.48
C ARG A 89 -8.78 6.89 18.40
N ARG A 90 -8.19 7.97 17.86
CA ARG A 90 -8.79 8.81 16.82
C ARG A 90 -8.41 8.34 15.42
N VAL A 91 -7.30 7.63 15.26
CA VAL A 91 -6.95 7.04 13.97
C VAL A 91 -7.81 5.80 13.73
N GLY A 92 -8.38 5.72 12.53
CA GLY A 92 -9.15 4.56 12.11
C GLY A 92 -8.26 3.33 11.95
N ARG A 93 -8.89 2.16 11.82
CA ARG A 93 -8.20 0.88 11.67
C ARG A 93 -7.47 0.76 10.33
N LEU A 94 -6.40 -0.04 10.33
CA LEU A 94 -5.71 -0.52 9.13
C LEU A 94 -6.59 -1.50 8.38
N PRO A 95 -6.91 -1.26 7.10
CA PRO A 95 -7.41 -2.30 6.22
C PRO A 95 -6.29 -3.34 5.96
N PRO A 96 -6.65 -4.58 5.57
CA PRO A 96 -7.98 -5.18 5.60
C PRO A 96 -8.35 -5.79 6.98
N PHE A 97 -7.39 -6.01 7.88
CA PHE A 97 -7.58 -6.83 9.10
C PHE A 97 -7.88 -6.05 10.40
N GLY A 98 -8.03 -4.72 10.33
CA GLY A 98 -8.65 -3.95 11.39
C GLY A 98 -7.72 -3.55 12.56
N ALA A 99 -6.41 -3.75 12.47
CA ALA A 99 -5.48 -3.36 13.53
C ALA A 99 -5.30 -1.84 13.60
N PHE A 100 -5.13 -1.26 14.78
CA PHE A 100 -4.77 0.16 14.93
C PHE A 100 -3.25 0.37 14.94
N ASP A 101 -2.53 -0.65 15.40
CA ASP A 101 -1.10 -0.61 15.67
C ASP A 101 -0.31 -1.14 14.47
N PRO A 102 0.39 -0.28 13.70
CA PRO A 102 1.17 -0.72 12.55
C PRO A 102 2.43 -1.51 12.93
N SER A 103 2.79 -1.58 14.22
CA SER A 103 3.95 -2.36 14.68
C SER A 103 3.64 -3.84 14.91
N ARG A 104 2.36 -4.23 14.87
CA ARG A 104 1.97 -5.63 15.00
C ARG A 104 2.09 -6.35 13.66
N PRO A 105 2.48 -7.63 13.66
CA PRO A 105 2.37 -8.44 12.46
C PRO A 105 0.94 -8.36 11.92
N LEU A 106 0.80 -8.13 10.62
CA LEU A 106 -0.47 -8.31 9.93
C LEU A 106 -0.74 -9.83 9.96
N ILE A 107 -1.60 -10.26 10.88
CA ILE A 107 -2.10 -11.65 10.96
C ILE A 107 -3.36 -11.73 10.12
#